data_AF-A0A5C6AT86-F1
#
_entry.id   AF-A0A5C6AT86-F1
#
_cell.length_a   1.000
_cell.length_b   1.000
_cell.length_c   1.000
_cell.angle_alpha   90.00
_cell.angle_beta   90.00
_cell.angle_gamma   90.00
#
_symmetry.space_group_name_H-M   'P 1'
#
loop_
_entity.id
_entity.type
_entity.pdbx_description
1 polymer ?
#
loop_
_entity_poly.entity_id
_entity_poly.type
_entity_poly.pdbx_seq_one_letter_code
_entity_poly.pdbx_strand_id
1 'polypeptide(L)'
;MSIDLMIGDRAMTRGPLKPGGQIRVGELCFAARSQGEWIDSNSEVEIIGGNMEQVLVRPVEPDAVEVAARGRPLPRKGENLSSAPIQAPPSWVETIRADWLGGVGGAIAALMIWFGGQSFSPMAISVPVAGFVCGWLFRKFVGIPAEMAGPYSDHRSVALGLAFVISFVTLLGAVVGQQMEPAFLGVSFGMVLGTVTAGAAIFLLSILAHL
;
A
#
# COMPACT_ATOMS: atom_id res chain seq x y z
N MET A 1 34.47 21.94 8.27
CA MET A 1 33.54 22.93 7.68
C MET A 1 32.14 22.34 7.73
N SER A 2 31.20 23.01 8.40
CA SER A 2 29.77 22.68 8.30
C SER A 2 29.23 23.36 7.04
N ILE A 3 28.73 22.58 6.08
CA ILE A 3 27.98 23.14 4.94
C ILE A 3 26.55 23.33 5.43
N ASP A 4 26.06 24.58 5.41
CA ASP A 4 24.64 24.85 5.61
C ASP A 4 23.94 24.64 4.26
N LEU A 5 22.99 23.70 4.22
CA LEU A 5 22.19 23.44 3.03
C LEU A 5 21.12 24.53 2.87
N MET A 6 20.94 25.04 1.66
CA MET A 6 19.94 26.05 1.36
C MET A 6 18.79 25.44 0.55
N ILE A 7 17.58 25.95 0.77
CA ILE A 7 16.45 25.67 -0.12
C ILE A 7 16.76 26.25 -1.50
N GLY A 8 16.62 25.44 -2.54
CA GLY A 8 16.99 25.75 -3.92
C GLY A 8 18.37 25.25 -4.33
N ASP A 9 19.17 24.71 -3.41
CA ASP A 9 20.43 24.07 -3.76
C ASP A 9 20.19 22.84 -4.63
N ARG A 10 21.10 22.62 -5.58
CA ARG A 10 21.09 21.43 -6.42
C ARG A 10 21.91 20.31 -5.80
N ALA A 11 21.38 19.10 -5.86
CA ALA A 11 22.04 17.91 -5.37
C ALA A 11 21.96 16.79 -6.41
N MET A 12 22.78 15.76 -6.23
CA MET A 12 22.74 14.55 -7.05
C MET A 12 22.29 13.36 -6.21
N THR A 13 21.35 12.55 -6.70
CA THR A 13 20.98 11.32 -6.00
C THR A 13 22.13 10.30 -6.05
N ARG A 14 22.52 9.73 -4.91
CA ARG A 14 23.56 8.67 -4.84
C ARG A 14 22.98 7.29 -5.14
N GLY A 15 21.69 7.13 -4.91
CA GLY A 15 20.89 5.94 -5.19
C GLY A 15 19.44 6.37 -5.42
N PRO A 16 18.55 5.44 -5.80
CA PRO A 16 17.16 5.77 -6.02
C PRO A 16 16.52 6.32 -4.72
N LEU A 17 15.77 7.42 -4.83
CA LEU A 17 14.95 7.97 -3.75
C LEU A 17 13.54 7.37 -3.83
N LYS A 18 13.27 6.37 -2.98
CA LYS A 18 12.01 5.60 -2.98
C LYS A 18 11.54 5.24 -1.56
N PRO A 19 10.90 6.16 -0.82
CA PRO A 19 10.87 7.62 -0.97
C PRO A 19 12.11 8.30 -0.36
N GLY A 20 12.85 7.55 0.47
CA GLY A 20 14.08 7.99 1.12
C GLY A 20 15.31 7.47 0.39
N GLY A 21 16.44 8.09 0.66
CA GLY A 21 17.73 7.72 0.10
C GLY A 21 18.79 8.72 0.50
N GLN A 22 19.81 8.86 -0.34
CA GLN A 22 20.90 9.79 -0.10
C GLN A 22 21.07 10.71 -1.30
N ILE A 23 21.23 12.00 -1.01
CA ILE A 23 21.69 12.97 -1.99
C ILE A 23 23.12 13.38 -1.64
N ARG A 24 23.85 13.82 -2.65
CA ARG A 24 25.18 14.38 -2.53
C ARG A 24 25.15 15.86 -2.91
N VAL A 25 25.65 16.70 -2.02
CA VAL A 25 25.86 18.15 -2.24
C VAL A 25 27.35 18.40 -2.03
N GLY A 26 28.07 18.69 -3.12
CA GLY A 26 29.54 18.68 -3.12
C GLY A 26 30.10 17.30 -2.78
N GLU A 27 30.93 17.22 -1.74
CA GLU A 27 31.52 15.96 -1.24
C GLU A 27 30.72 15.32 -0.09
N LEU A 28 29.68 15.99 0.42
CA LEU A 28 28.90 15.51 1.55
C LEU A 28 27.65 14.77 1.11
N CYS A 29 27.30 13.70 1.84
CA CYS A 29 26.08 12.95 1.65
C CYS A 29 25.07 13.30 2.75
N PHE A 30 23.84 13.55 2.36
CA PHE A 30 22.74 13.83 3.27
C PHE A 30 21.63 12.82 3.05
N ALA A 31 20.96 12.42 4.12
CA ALA A 31 19.72 11.66 3.99
C ALA A 31 18.66 12.58 3.40
N ALA A 32 17.99 12.09 2.37
CA ALA A 32 17.02 12.86 1.62
C ALA A 32 15.79 12.03 1.32
N ARG A 33 14.71 12.75 1.06
CA ARG A 33 13.39 12.23 0.74
C ARG A 33 12.85 13.00 -0.45
N SER A 34 12.28 12.31 -1.41
CA SER A 34 11.65 12.94 -2.56
C SER A 34 10.26 13.50 -2.24
N GLN A 35 9.87 14.60 -2.91
CA GLN A 35 8.56 15.22 -2.82
C GLN A 35 7.57 14.45 -3.69
N GLY A 36 7.01 13.37 -3.14
CA GLY A 36 5.88 12.66 -3.77
C GLY A 36 6.21 11.83 -5.00
N GLU A 37 7.41 11.94 -5.58
CA GLU A 37 7.80 11.19 -6.78
C GLU A 37 9.01 10.28 -6.53
N TRP A 38 9.11 9.19 -7.28
CA TRP A 38 10.31 8.34 -7.22
C TRP A 38 11.37 8.91 -8.14
N ILE A 39 12.58 9.08 -7.62
CA ILE A 39 13.70 9.63 -8.37
C ILE A 39 14.76 8.54 -8.53
N ASP A 40 15.22 8.33 -9.75
CA ASP A 40 16.27 7.34 -10.03
C ASP A 40 17.64 7.78 -9.47
N SER A 41 18.60 6.86 -9.51
CA SER A 41 19.99 7.14 -9.11
C SER A 41 20.68 8.04 -10.13
N ASN A 42 21.61 8.89 -9.66
CA ASN A 42 22.36 9.84 -10.48
C ASN A 42 21.47 10.87 -11.21
N SER A 43 20.35 11.23 -10.61
CA SER A 43 19.47 12.31 -11.09
C SER A 43 19.75 13.60 -10.33
N GLU A 44 19.67 14.73 -11.03
CA GLU A 44 19.77 16.06 -10.44
C GLU A 44 18.45 16.42 -9.76
N VAL A 45 18.52 16.90 -8.52
CA VAL A 45 17.36 17.27 -7.71
C VAL A 45 17.57 18.63 -7.06
N GLU A 46 16.48 19.33 -6.79
CA GLU A 46 16.46 20.61 -6.07
C GLU A 46 15.98 20.38 -4.63
N ILE A 47 16.68 20.94 -3.65
CA ILE A 47 16.26 20.97 -2.25
C ILE A 47 15.09 21.95 -2.11
N ILE A 48 13.96 21.49 -1.57
CA ILE A 48 12.77 22.33 -1.41
C ILE A 48 12.37 22.56 0.05
N GLY A 49 13.01 21.86 0.98
CA GLY A 49 12.71 21.97 2.41
C GLY A 49 13.27 20.80 3.21
N GLY A 50 12.66 20.53 4.36
CA GLY A 50 13.14 19.52 5.31
C GLY A 50 14.09 20.10 6.34
N ASN A 51 15.00 19.26 6.85
CA ASN A 51 16.00 19.66 7.84
C ASN A 51 17.35 18.99 7.52
N MET A 52 18.38 19.29 8.30
CA MET A 52 19.73 18.74 8.09
C MET A 52 19.83 17.21 8.28
N GLU A 53 18.87 16.56 8.95
CA GLU A 53 18.84 15.10 9.11
C GLU A 53 18.04 14.41 8.00
N GLN A 54 17.05 15.08 7.41
CA GLN A 54 16.23 14.56 6.31
C GLN A 54 15.80 15.71 5.39
N VAL A 55 16.48 15.82 4.26
CA VAL A 55 16.26 16.87 3.25
C VAL A 55 15.11 16.48 2.34
N LEU A 56 14.18 17.39 2.08
CA LEU A 56 13.11 17.19 1.09
C LEU A 56 13.58 17.72 -0.28
N VAL A 57 13.50 16.90 -1.32
CA VAL A 57 13.97 17.21 -2.67
C VAL A 57 12.94 16.91 -3.75
N ARG A 58 13.01 17.58 -4.90
CA ARG A 58 12.22 17.27 -6.10
C ARG A 58 13.11 17.18 -7.34
N PRO A 59 12.69 16.51 -8.43
CA PRO A 59 13.41 16.57 -9.70
C PRO A 59 13.57 18.02 -10.18
N VAL A 60 14.69 18.33 -10.83
CA VAL A 60 14.86 19.65 -11.46
C VAL A 60 14.02 19.69 -12.74
N GLU A 61 12.86 20.33 -12.67
CA GLU A 61 12.04 20.62 -13.85
C GLU A 61 12.36 22.02 -14.41
N PRO A 62 12.49 22.17 -15.74
CA PRO A 62 12.84 23.46 -16.36
C PRO A 62 11.78 24.56 -16.18
N ASP A 63 10.52 24.21 -15.91
CA ASP A 63 9.39 25.15 -15.79
C ASP A 63 8.75 25.18 -14.39
N ALA A 64 9.41 24.62 -13.37
CA ALA A 64 8.83 24.53 -12.04
C ALA A 64 8.75 25.90 -11.34
N VAL A 65 7.59 26.13 -10.70
CA VAL A 65 7.29 27.30 -9.84
C VAL A 65 8.44 27.54 -8.85
N GLU A 66 8.86 28.80 -8.74
CA GLU A 66 9.86 29.24 -7.76
C GLU A 66 9.54 28.71 -6.37
N VAL A 67 10.52 28.07 -5.73
CA VAL A 67 10.38 27.65 -4.33
C VAL A 67 10.30 28.92 -3.49
N ALA A 68 9.16 29.17 -2.85
CA ALA A 68 8.86 30.40 -2.09
C ALA A 68 9.87 30.72 -0.97
N ALA A 69 10.75 29.78 -0.63
CA ALA A 69 11.78 29.89 0.39
C ALA A 69 13.22 29.75 -0.15
N ARG A 70 13.45 29.89 -1.47
CA ARG A 70 14.79 29.78 -2.07
C ARG A 70 15.80 30.69 -1.37
N GLY A 71 17.00 30.17 -1.11
CA GLY A 71 18.09 30.85 -0.41
C GLY A 71 17.97 30.86 1.11
N ARG A 72 16.92 30.27 1.70
CA ARG A 72 16.84 30.09 3.16
C ARG A 72 17.61 28.83 3.59
N PRO A 73 18.37 28.88 4.70
CA PRO A 73 19.01 27.69 5.24
C PRO A 73 17.98 26.69 5.73
N LEU A 74 18.27 25.40 5.56
CA LEU A 74 17.47 24.35 6.16
C LEU A 74 17.53 24.47 7.68
N PRO A 75 16.38 24.37 8.38
CA PRO A 75 16.37 24.42 9.82
C PRO A 75 17.21 23.28 10.41
N ARG A 76 17.89 23.59 11.51
CA ARG A 76 18.56 22.58 12.33
C ARG A 76 17.49 21.78 13.09
N LYS A 77 17.81 20.54 13.42
CA LYS A 77 16.96 19.55 14.11
C LYS A 77 15.96 20.18 15.08
N GLY A 78 14.66 19.90 14.90
CA GLY A 78 13.59 20.26 15.85
C GLY A 78 12.50 21.19 15.31
N GLU A 79 12.70 21.85 14.17
CA GLU A 79 11.65 22.62 13.49
C GLU A 79 10.90 21.72 12.49
N ASN A 80 9.70 21.28 12.88
CA ASN A 80 8.82 20.44 12.08
C ASN A 80 8.27 21.20 10.87
N LEU A 81 9.03 21.22 9.77
CA LEU A 81 8.47 21.57 8.46
C LEU A 81 7.68 20.37 7.94
N SER A 82 6.36 20.58 7.87
CA SER A 82 5.34 19.69 7.31
C SER A 82 5.90 18.75 6.24
N SER A 83 6.06 17.48 6.60
CA SER A 83 6.44 16.43 5.66
C SER A 83 5.33 16.28 4.63
N ALA A 84 5.57 16.73 3.40
CA ALA A 84 4.62 16.55 2.31
C ALA A 84 4.24 15.05 2.20
N PRO A 85 2.95 14.71 2.15
CA PRO A 85 2.51 13.33 2.09
C PRO A 85 3.02 12.67 0.80
N ILE A 86 3.61 11.48 0.92
CA ILE A 86 4.00 10.67 -0.25
C ILE A 86 2.73 10.08 -0.86
N GLN A 87 2.55 10.22 -2.18
CA GLN A 87 1.63 9.38 -2.94
C GLN A 87 2.46 8.32 -3.67
N ALA A 88 2.65 7.14 -3.06
CA ALA A 88 3.26 6.04 -3.79
C ALA A 88 2.25 5.52 -4.83
N PRO A 89 2.69 5.15 -6.05
CA PRO A 89 1.77 4.64 -7.06
C PRO A 89 1.12 3.35 -6.55
N PRO A 90 -0.17 3.14 -6.83
CA PRO A 90 -0.95 2.03 -6.25
C PRO A 90 -0.28 0.69 -6.55
N SER A 91 -0.34 -0.22 -5.57
CA SER A 91 0.19 -1.57 -5.77
C SER A 91 -0.63 -2.32 -6.82
N TRP A 92 -0.03 -3.32 -7.48
CA TRP A 92 -0.76 -4.15 -8.44
C TRP A 92 -2.02 -4.78 -7.80
N VAL A 93 -1.93 -5.14 -6.53
CA VAL A 93 -3.02 -5.73 -5.74
C VAL A 93 -4.18 -4.76 -5.52
N GLU A 94 -3.93 -3.45 -5.46
CA GLU A 94 -4.98 -2.42 -5.38
C GLU A 94 -5.66 -2.18 -6.73
N THR A 95 -4.93 -2.38 -7.83
CA THR A 95 -5.43 -2.17 -9.20
C THR A 95 -6.21 -3.36 -9.75
N ILE A 96 -6.04 -4.55 -9.17
CA ILE A 96 -6.69 -5.76 -9.66
C ILE A 96 -8.21 -5.71 -9.42
N ARG A 97 -8.98 -6.23 -10.38
CA ARG A 97 -10.43 -6.42 -10.24
C ARG A 97 -10.73 -7.64 -9.37
N ALA A 98 -10.39 -7.55 -8.08
CA ALA A 98 -10.54 -8.64 -7.13
C ALA A 98 -12.00 -9.09 -6.97
N ASP A 99 -12.97 -8.20 -7.21
CA ASP A 99 -14.40 -8.50 -7.33
C ASP A 99 -14.66 -9.58 -8.39
N TRP A 100 -14.16 -9.36 -9.61
CA TRP A 100 -14.30 -10.34 -10.69
C TRP A 100 -13.53 -11.62 -10.47
N LEU A 101 -12.29 -11.52 -9.97
CA LEU A 101 -11.50 -12.71 -9.65
C LEU A 101 -12.14 -13.55 -8.55
N GLY A 102 -12.73 -12.90 -7.54
CA GLY A 102 -13.49 -13.57 -6.49
C GLY A 102 -14.71 -14.29 -7.06
N GLY A 103 -15.48 -13.63 -7.94
CA GLY A 103 -16.62 -14.26 -8.61
C GLY A 103 -16.24 -15.47 -9.46
N VAL A 104 -15.18 -15.36 -10.27
CA VAL A 104 -14.64 -16.47 -11.08
C VAL A 104 -14.12 -17.59 -10.18
N GLY A 105 -13.37 -17.26 -9.13
CA GLY A 105 -12.87 -18.23 -8.16
C GLY A 105 -14.01 -18.97 -7.44
N GLY A 106 -15.08 -18.26 -7.08
CA GLY A 106 -16.28 -18.85 -6.50
C GLY A 106 -17.03 -19.76 -7.46
N ALA A 107 -17.09 -19.41 -8.75
CA ALA A 107 -17.66 -20.30 -9.78
C ALA A 107 -16.84 -21.59 -9.94
N ILE A 108 -15.51 -21.48 -9.95
CA ILE A 108 -14.61 -22.64 -9.98
C ILE A 108 -14.82 -23.51 -8.73
N ALA A 109 -14.90 -22.89 -7.54
CA ALA A 109 -15.15 -23.61 -6.30
C ALA A 109 -16.51 -24.35 -6.32
N ALA A 110 -17.58 -23.71 -6.83
CA ALA A 110 -18.87 -24.37 -7.00
C ALA A 110 -18.79 -25.60 -7.92
N LEU A 111 -18.05 -25.50 -9.04
CA LEU A 111 -17.81 -26.64 -9.93
C LEU A 111 -17.03 -27.76 -9.22
N MET A 112 -16.00 -27.42 -8.44
CA MET A 112 -15.25 -28.41 -7.67
C MET A 112 -16.11 -29.14 -6.64
N ILE A 113 -17.00 -28.41 -5.93
CA ILE A 113 -17.95 -29.00 -4.98
C ILE A 113 -18.91 -29.95 -5.70
N TRP A 114 -19.39 -29.57 -6.89
CA TRP A 114 -20.24 -30.42 -7.71
C TRP A 114 -19.53 -31.70 -8.16
N PHE A 115 -18.31 -31.59 -8.70
CA PHE A 115 -17.48 -32.75 -9.05
C PHE A 115 -17.09 -33.61 -7.84
N GLY A 116 -17.12 -33.04 -6.64
CA GLY A 116 -16.95 -33.75 -5.36
C GLY A 116 -18.15 -34.61 -4.95
N GLY A 117 -19.21 -34.68 -5.76
CA GLY A 117 -20.36 -35.56 -5.54
C GLY A 117 -21.58 -34.87 -4.92
N GLN A 118 -21.55 -33.55 -4.73
CA GLN A 118 -22.74 -32.82 -4.30
C GLN A 118 -23.70 -32.59 -5.45
N SER A 119 -24.99 -32.84 -5.24
CA SER A 119 -26.02 -32.53 -6.24
C SER A 119 -26.05 -31.04 -6.53
N PHE A 120 -26.01 -30.68 -7.82
CA PHE A 120 -26.12 -29.29 -8.24
C PHE A 120 -27.49 -28.74 -7.83
N SER A 121 -27.49 -27.73 -6.96
CA SER A 121 -28.70 -27.08 -6.45
C SER A 121 -28.71 -25.60 -6.86
N PRO A 122 -29.88 -24.92 -6.87
CA PRO A 122 -29.93 -23.48 -7.07
C PRO A 122 -29.04 -22.70 -6.10
N MET A 123 -28.74 -23.27 -4.92
CA MET A 123 -27.83 -22.70 -3.94
C MET A 123 -26.37 -22.67 -4.42
N ALA A 124 -25.99 -23.38 -5.47
CA ALA A 124 -24.65 -23.31 -6.04
C ALA A 124 -24.28 -21.89 -6.52
N ILE A 125 -25.28 -21.06 -6.86
CA ILE A 125 -25.10 -19.65 -7.23
C ILE A 125 -24.60 -18.81 -6.04
N SER A 126 -24.83 -19.24 -4.79
CA SER A 126 -24.37 -18.50 -3.62
C SER A 126 -22.84 -18.40 -3.54
N VAL A 127 -22.10 -19.40 -4.03
CA VAL A 127 -20.63 -19.44 -3.98
C VAL A 127 -19.97 -18.37 -4.86
N PRO A 128 -20.31 -18.22 -6.16
CA PRO A 128 -19.79 -17.11 -6.97
C PRO A 128 -20.25 -15.75 -6.45
N VAL A 129 -21.48 -15.62 -5.95
CA VAL A 129 -21.96 -14.37 -5.33
C VAL A 129 -21.13 -14.02 -4.10
N ALA A 130 -20.88 -14.98 -3.21
CA ALA A 130 -19.99 -14.83 -2.07
C ALA A 130 -18.57 -14.47 -2.52
N GLY A 131 -18.09 -15.08 -3.61
CA GLY A 131 -16.83 -14.72 -4.25
C GLY A 131 -16.74 -13.25 -4.66
N PHE A 132 -17.76 -12.71 -5.34
CA PHE A 132 -17.83 -11.28 -5.68
C PHE A 132 -17.81 -10.39 -4.44
N VAL A 133 -18.58 -10.75 -3.40
CA VAL A 133 -18.63 -10.02 -2.13
C VAL A 133 -17.26 -10.04 -1.44
N CYS A 134 -16.61 -11.19 -1.36
CA CYS A 134 -15.27 -11.32 -0.77
C CYS A 134 -14.24 -10.49 -1.55
N GLY A 135 -14.29 -10.52 -2.89
CA GLY A 135 -13.42 -9.70 -3.73
C GLY A 135 -13.65 -8.19 -3.55
N TRP A 136 -14.90 -7.75 -3.38
CA TRP A 136 -15.22 -6.37 -3.06
C TRP A 136 -14.71 -5.96 -1.67
N LEU A 137 -14.93 -6.79 -0.65
CA LEU A 137 -14.44 -6.57 0.71
C LEU A 137 -12.91 -6.55 0.77
N PHE A 138 -12.25 -7.48 0.08
CA PHE A 138 -10.80 -7.55 -0.03
C PHE A 138 -10.21 -6.22 -0.51
N ARG A 139 -10.77 -5.60 -1.55
CA ARG A 139 -10.29 -4.29 -2.04
C ARG A 139 -10.41 -3.20 -0.98
N LYS A 140 -11.51 -3.20 -0.21
CA LYS A 140 -11.70 -2.24 0.89
C LYS A 140 -10.68 -2.46 2.01
N PHE A 141 -10.45 -3.71 2.41
CA PHE A 141 -9.53 -4.03 3.49
C PHE A 141 -8.06 -3.90 3.14
N VAL A 142 -7.67 -4.03 1.86
CA VAL A 142 -6.30 -3.75 1.42
C VAL A 142 -6.08 -2.25 1.23
N GLY A 143 -7.06 -1.52 0.70
CA GLY A 143 -6.94 -0.08 0.43
C GLY A 143 -6.84 0.78 1.70
N ILE A 144 -7.68 0.53 2.71
CA ILE A 144 -7.73 1.37 3.92
C ILE A 144 -6.38 1.40 4.67
N PRO A 145 -5.73 0.26 4.98
CA PRO A 145 -4.43 0.27 5.64
C PRO A 145 -3.30 0.80 4.76
N ALA A 146 -3.39 0.61 3.44
CA ALA A 146 -2.42 1.17 2.50
C ALA A 146 -2.48 2.71 2.49
N GLU A 147 -3.68 3.30 2.57
CA GLU A 147 -3.87 4.75 2.74
C GLU A 147 -3.34 5.24 4.10
N MET A 148 -3.51 4.46 5.17
CA MET A 148 -2.98 4.80 6.51
C MET A 148 -1.44 4.71 6.59
N ALA A 149 -0.83 3.71 5.94
CA ALA A 149 0.62 3.56 5.86
C ALA A 149 1.28 4.48 4.83
N GLY A 150 0.48 4.98 3.88
CA GLY A 150 0.89 5.67 2.67
C GLY A 150 1.65 6.99 2.82
N PRO A 151 1.43 7.86 3.82
CA PRO A 151 2.08 9.17 3.79
C PRO A 151 3.59 9.11 4.06
N TYR A 152 4.13 7.99 4.57
CA TYR A 152 5.48 7.92 5.13
C TYR A 152 6.36 6.74 4.65
N SER A 153 5.81 5.74 3.94
CA SER A 153 6.57 4.54 3.55
C SER A 153 6.05 3.87 2.26
N ASP A 154 6.87 3.02 1.63
CA ASP A 154 6.42 2.16 0.53
C ASP A 154 5.42 1.11 1.04
N HIS A 155 4.13 1.40 0.89
CA HIS A 155 3.02 0.57 1.37
C HIS A 155 2.80 -0.69 0.54
N ARG A 156 3.51 -0.90 -0.58
CA ARG A 156 3.24 -2.02 -1.51
C ARG A 156 3.53 -3.38 -0.88
N SER A 157 4.61 -3.48 -0.12
CA SER A 157 4.98 -4.71 0.59
C SER A 157 3.94 -5.07 1.66
N VAL A 158 3.45 -4.05 2.37
CA VAL A 158 2.37 -4.19 3.36
C VAL A 158 1.08 -4.60 2.67
N ALA A 159 0.67 -3.92 1.60
CA ALA A 159 -0.53 -4.25 0.84
C ALA A 159 -0.52 -5.70 0.33
N LEU A 160 0.63 -6.18 -0.18
CA LEU A 160 0.81 -7.57 -0.60
C LEU A 160 0.72 -8.55 0.57
N GLY A 161 1.33 -8.24 1.71
CA GLY A 161 1.22 -9.04 2.92
C GLY A 161 -0.21 -9.15 3.43
N LEU A 162 -0.93 -8.02 3.49
CA LEU A 162 -2.34 -7.98 3.89
C LEU A 162 -3.22 -8.80 2.96
N ALA A 163 -2.98 -8.69 1.66
CA ALA A 163 -3.70 -9.48 0.66
C ALA A 163 -3.51 -10.98 0.84
N PHE A 164 -2.28 -11.43 1.15
CA PHE A 164 -2.00 -12.83 1.43
C PHE A 164 -2.76 -13.31 2.68
N VAL A 165 -2.73 -12.53 3.76
CA VAL A 165 -3.44 -12.85 5.01
C VAL A 165 -4.94 -12.95 4.78
N ILE A 166 -5.55 -11.96 4.12
CA ILE A 166 -7.00 -11.99 3.84
C ILE A 166 -7.34 -13.21 3.02
N SER A 167 -6.62 -13.46 1.92
CA SER A 167 -6.88 -14.62 1.04
C SER A 167 -6.76 -15.94 1.80
N PHE A 168 -5.75 -16.09 2.65
CA PHE A 168 -5.54 -17.28 3.47
C PHE A 168 -6.69 -17.50 4.46
N VAL A 169 -7.11 -16.48 5.19
CA VAL A 169 -8.21 -16.58 6.16
C VAL A 169 -9.56 -16.78 5.48
N THR A 170 -9.79 -16.18 4.31
CA THR A 170 -10.98 -16.45 3.47
C THR A 170 -11.05 -17.92 3.06
N LEU A 171 -9.92 -18.51 2.62
CA LEU A 171 -9.85 -19.93 2.28
C LEU A 171 -10.09 -20.81 3.49
N LEU A 172 -9.50 -20.48 4.64
CA LEU A 172 -9.74 -21.20 5.89
C LEU A 172 -11.22 -21.13 6.30
N GLY A 173 -11.83 -19.95 6.18
CA GLY A 173 -13.26 -19.75 6.43
C GLY A 173 -14.13 -20.61 5.52
N ALA A 174 -13.79 -20.71 4.23
CA ALA A 174 -14.47 -21.60 3.28
C ALA A 174 -14.41 -23.07 3.71
N VAL A 175 -13.23 -23.54 4.15
CA VAL A 175 -13.03 -24.91 4.64
C VAL A 175 -13.83 -25.16 5.91
N VAL A 176 -13.79 -24.25 6.89
CA VAL A 176 -14.59 -24.36 8.13
C VAL A 176 -16.09 -24.37 7.81
N GLY A 177 -16.53 -23.50 6.91
CA GLY A 177 -17.91 -23.45 6.45
C GLY A 177 -18.39 -24.77 5.85
N GLN A 178 -17.56 -25.39 5.00
CA GLN A 178 -17.84 -26.71 4.42
C GLN A 178 -17.97 -27.82 5.47
N GLN A 179 -17.21 -27.75 6.58
CA GLN A 179 -17.27 -28.75 7.65
C GLN A 179 -18.51 -28.57 8.54
N MET A 180 -18.96 -27.33 8.75
CA MET A 180 -20.14 -27.04 9.57
C MET A 180 -21.45 -27.37 8.84
N GLU A 181 -21.52 -27.01 7.56
CA GLU A 181 -22.66 -27.28 6.70
C GLU A 181 -22.12 -27.72 5.34
N PRO A 182 -22.10 -29.03 5.03
CA PRO A 182 -21.54 -29.56 3.79
C PRO A 182 -22.50 -29.27 2.63
N ALA A 183 -22.63 -28.00 2.29
CA ALA A 183 -23.45 -27.47 1.21
C ALA A 183 -22.80 -26.18 0.68
N PHE A 184 -23.21 -25.79 -0.53
CA PHE A 184 -22.79 -24.53 -1.16
C PHE A 184 -22.96 -23.31 -0.24
N LEU A 185 -23.98 -23.33 0.63
CA LEU A 185 -24.29 -22.24 1.56
C LEU A 185 -23.26 -22.13 2.69
N GLY A 186 -22.81 -23.27 3.24
CA GLY A 186 -21.76 -23.32 4.26
C GLY A 186 -20.44 -22.73 3.76
N VAL A 187 -20.02 -23.11 2.55
CA VAL A 187 -18.82 -22.53 1.90
C VAL A 187 -18.96 -21.03 1.70
N SER A 188 -20.10 -20.59 1.17
CA SER A 188 -20.37 -19.18 0.88
C SER A 188 -20.31 -18.33 2.15
N PHE A 189 -20.98 -18.77 3.21
CA PHE A 189 -20.97 -18.10 4.50
C PHE A 189 -19.57 -18.09 5.12
N GLY A 190 -18.87 -19.23 5.07
CA GLY A 190 -17.51 -19.38 5.55
C GLY A 190 -16.52 -18.43 4.86
N MET A 191 -16.60 -18.29 3.53
CA MET A 191 -15.78 -17.35 2.76
C MET A 191 -15.99 -15.90 3.21
N VAL A 192 -17.25 -15.47 3.30
CA VAL A 192 -17.58 -14.08 3.67
C VAL A 192 -17.15 -13.81 5.11
N LEU A 193 -17.47 -14.72 6.04
CA LEU A 193 -17.10 -14.59 7.44
C LEU A 193 -15.58 -14.52 7.61
N GLY A 194 -14.83 -15.43 6.96
CA GLY A 194 -13.36 -15.43 6.98
C GLY A 194 -12.77 -14.11 6.47
N THR A 195 -13.31 -13.59 5.35
CA THR A 195 -12.86 -12.30 4.79
C THR A 195 -13.11 -11.14 5.75
N VAL A 196 -14.30 -11.09 6.37
CA VAL A 196 -14.66 -10.04 7.35
C VAL A 196 -13.79 -10.14 8.59
N THR A 197 -13.57 -11.35 9.13
CA THR A 197 -12.72 -11.57 10.31
C THR A 197 -11.28 -11.13 10.03
N ALA A 198 -10.72 -11.47 8.87
CA ALA A 198 -9.39 -11.03 8.47
C ALA A 198 -9.29 -9.51 8.36
N GLY A 199 -10.25 -8.90 7.68
CA GLY A 199 -10.31 -7.45 7.52
C GLY A 199 -10.43 -6.71 8.85
N ALA A 200 -11.29 -7.19 9.75
CA ALA A 200 -11.45 -6.63 11.09
C ALA A 200 -10.17 -6.77 11.93
N ALA A 201 -9.51 -7.92 11.89
CA ALA A 201 -8.25 -8.15 12.61
C ALA A 201 -7.13 -7.23 12.10
N ILE A 202 -7.00 -7.09 10.77
CA ILE A 202 -6.05 -6.16 10.15
C ILE A 202 -6.34 -4.73 10.57
N PHE A 203 -7.60 -4.30 10.50
CA PHE A 203 -8.00 -2.94 10.89
C PHE A 203 -7.67 -2.65 12.35
N LEU A 204 -7.96 -3.60 13.25
CA LEU A 204 -7.65 -3.48 14.67
C LEU A 204 -6.14 -3.43 14.93
N LEU A 205 -5.34 -4.25 14.25
CA LEU A 205 -3.88 -4.22 14.33
C LEU A 205 -3.31 -2.89 13.83
N SER A 206 -3.86 -2.33 12.75
CA SER A 206 -3.44 -1.03 12.23
C SER A 206 -3.72 0.09 13.24
N ILE A 207 -4.87 0.06 13.94
CA ILE A 207 -5.17 1.00 15.01
C ILE A 207 -4.16 0.86 16.15
N LEU A 208 -3.88 -0.37 16.59
CA LEU A 208 -2.96 -0.63 17.69
C LEU A 208 -1.51 -0.26 17.37
N ALA A 209 -1.09 -0.35 16.10
CA ALA A 209 0.24 0.04 15.67
C ALA A 209 0.46 1.56 15.59
N HIS A 210 -0.62 2.35 15.65
CA HIS A 210 -0.58 3.81 15.57
C HIS A 210 -0.96 4.52 16.88
N LEU A 211 -1.31 3.77 17.94
CA LEU A 211 -1.49 4.24 19.31
C LEU A 211 -0.20 4.07 20.11
#